data_AF-A0A946E171-F1
#
_entry.id   AF-A0A946E171-F1
#
_cell.length_a   1.000
_cell.length_b   1.000
_cell.length_c   1.000
_cell.angle_alpha   90.00
_cell.angle_beta   90.00
_cell.angle_gamma   90.00
#
_symmetry.space_group_name_H-M   'P 1'
#
loop_
_entity.id
_entity.type
_entity.pdbx_description
1 polymer ?
#
loop_
_entity_poly.entity_id
_entity_poly.type
_entity_poly.pdbx_seq_one_letter_code
_entity_poly.pdbx_strand_id
1 'polypeptide(L)'
;LQLANVGGEFMAHDKKERVNVIAAKTWRDAGGRSTPLLSEEEVYNLCIERGTLTGEERKVITDHMEITIEMLEQLPFPKSLRRVPEFAGGHHEKMDGSGYPRGLTRDQMSIPARIMAIADIFEALTAADRPYKQGKTISESIRIMTFMRKDGHIDPELFDLFIESGVYREYGERFLNPDQIDEIDVDAVLGRKAS
;
A
#
# COMPACT_ATOMS: atom_id res chain seq x y z
N LEU A 1 -18.85 -20.36 3.91
CA LEU A 1 -18.00 -19.35 4.59
C LEU A 1 -16.50 -19.66 4.45
N GLN A 2 -16.09 -20.92 4.24
CA GLN A 2 -14.69 -21.30 4.01
C GLN A 2 -13.98 -20.65 2.80
N LEU A 3 -14.73 -20.05 1.85
CA LEU A 3 -14.19 -19.38 0.65
C LEU A 3 -14.22 -17.84 0.76
N ALA A 4 -14.50 -17.30 1.93
CA ALA A 4 -14.61 -15.85 2.14
C ALA A 4 -13.97 -15.49 3.48
N ASN A 5 -12.64 -15.61 3.58
CA ASN A 5 -11.80 -14.75 4.44
C ASN A 5 -10.28 -15.03 4.30
N VAL A 6 -9.81 -15.43 3.12
CA VAL A 6 -8.35 -15.44 2.89
C VAL A 6 -8.02 -14.00 2.58
N GLY A 7 -7.45 -13.25 3.53
CA GLY A 7 -7.26 -11.79 3.54
C GLY A 7 -6.48 -11.16 2.36
N GLY A 8 -6.37 -11.83 1.23
CA GLY A 8 -5.86 -11.34 -0.05
C GLY A 8 -6.86 -11.33 -1.21
N GLU A 9 -8.08 -11.85 -1.06
CA GLU A 9 -9.09 -11.85 -2.14
C GLU A 9 -10.03 -10.64 -2.10
N PHE A 10 -10.43 -10.16 -3.28
CA PHE A 10 -11.44 -9.10 -3.42
C PHE A 10 -12.85 -9.64 -3.13
N MET A 11 -13.62 -8.95 -2.29
CA MET A 11 -15.01 -9.30 -1.99
C MET A 11 -15.96 -8.74 -3.05
N ALA A 12 -16.23 -9.57 -4.07
CA ALA A 12 -17.11 -9.23 -5.18
C ALA A 12 -18.57 -8.98 -4.76
N HIS A 13 -19.29 -8.23 -5.58
CA HIS A 13 -20.65 -7.77 -5.27
C HIS A 13 -21.63 -8.93 -5.03
N ASP A 14 -21.58 -9.96 -5.85
CA ASP A 14 -22.40 -11.18 -5.73
C ASP A 14 -22.17 -11.91 -4.40
N LYS A 15 -20.92 -11.94 -3.93
CA LYS A 15 -20.57 -12.49 -2.61
C LYS A 15 -21.18 -11.66 -1.48
N LYS A 16 -21.20 -10.33 -1.60
CA LYS A 16 -21.82 -9.44 -0.59
C LYS A 16 -23.32 -9.60 -0.54
N GLU A 17 -23.98 -9.66 -1.69
CA GLU A 17 -25.42 -9.95 -1.78
C GLU A 17 -25.75 -11.28 -1.11
N ARG A 18 -24.93 -12.31 -1.33
CA ARG A 18 -25.09 -13.60 -0.67
C ARG A 18 -24.98 -13.50 0.86
N VAL A 19 -24.07 -12.70 1.40
CA VAL A 19 -23.98 -12.45 2.84
C VAL A 19 -25.26 -11.78 3.35
N ASN A 20 -25.77 -10.76 2.64
CA ASN A 20 -27.02 -10.08 3.00
C ASN A 20 -28.23 -11.03 2.99
N VAL A 21 -28.33 -11.94 2.01
CA VAL A 21 -29.38 -12.97 1.97
C VAL A 21 -29.28 -13.93 3.16
N ILE A 22 -28.08 -14.28 3.60
CA ILE A 22 -27.87 -15.11 4.79
C ILE A 22 -28.24 -14.34 6.06
N ALA A 23 -27.85 -13.07 6.17
CA ALA A 23 -28.14 -12.21 7.31
C ALA A 23 -29.65 -11.96 7.52
N ALA A 24 -30.42 -11.93 6.43
CA ALA A 24 -31.88 -11.81 6.48
C ALA A 24 -32.59 -13.02 7.10
N LYS A 25 -31.90 -14.16 7.28
CA LYS A 25 -32.45 -15.31 7.98
C LYS A 25 -32.47 -15.03 9.48
N THR A 26 -33.51 -15.51 10.16
CA THR A 26 -33.63 -15.43 11.61
C THR A 26 -33.69 -16.81 12.22
N TRP A 27 -33.20 -16.95 13.44
CA TRP A 27 -33.36 -18.15 14.25
C TRP A 27 -34.04 -17.80 15.57
N ARG A 28 -34.58 -18.81 16.26
CA ARG A 28 -35.22 -18.63 17.56
C ARG A 28 -34.33 -19.17 18.66
N ASP A 29 -34.09 -18.35 19.68
CA ASP A 29 -33.36 -18.78 20.87
C ASP A 29 -34.22 -19.70 21.77
N ALA A 30 -33.61 -20.25 22.82
CA ALA A 30 -34.30 -21.12 23.77
C ALA A 30 -35.46 -20.43 24.52
N GLY A 31 -35.50 -19.10 24.53
CA GLY A 31 -36.60 -18.28 25.07
C GLY A 31 -37.66 -17.91 24.05
N GLY A 32 -37.57 -18.41 22.81
CA GLY A 32 -38.51 -18.14 21.72
C GLY A 32 -38.34 -16.78 21.05
N ARG A 33 -37.30 -16.01 21.40
CA ARG A 33 -37.01 -14.72 20.75
C ARG A 33 -36.40 -14.96 19.38
N SER A 34 -36.88 -14.21 18.39
CA SER A 34 -36.37 -14.26 17.02
C SER A 34 -35.20 -13.29 16.88
N THR A 35 -34.03 -13.81 16.51
CA THR A 35 -32.80 -13.03 16.34
C THR A 35 -32.27 -13.23 14.92
N PRO A 36 -31.68 -12.20 14.28
CA PRO A 36 -30.94 -12.38 13.03
C PRO A 36 -29.86 -13.47 13.13
N LEU A 37 -29.61 -14.15 12.02
CA LEU A 37 -28.58 -15.19 11.95
C LEU A 37 -27.17 -14.60 12.04
N LEU A 38 -27.00 -13.38 11.54
CA LEU A 38 -25.78 -12.58 11.65
C LEU A 38 -26.13 -11.21 12.21
N SER A 39 -25.27 -10.66 13.07
CA SER A 39 -25.40 -9.28 13.52
C SER A 39 -25.04 -8.30 12.40
N GLU A 40 -25.45 -7.04 12.53
CA GLU A 40 -25.06 -5.98 11.59
C GLU A 40 -23.53 -5.80 11.53
N GLU A 41 -22.85 -5.96 12.67
CA GLU A 41 -21.39 -5.92 12.78
C GLU A 41 -20.72 -7.09 12.05
N GLU A 42 -21.25 -8.31 12.16
CA GLU A 42 -20.74 -9.47 11.43
C GLU A 42 -20.91 -9.30 9.92
N VAL A 43 -22.06 -8.77 9.48
CA VAL A 43 -22.29 -8.47 8.05
C VAL A 43 -21.32 -7.41 7.54
N TYR A 44 -21.10 -6.35 8.32
CA TYR A 44 -20.13 -5.30 7.97
C TYR A 44 -18.73 -5.87 7.77
N ASN A 45 -18.24 -6.65 8.75
CA ASN A 45 -16.92 -7.29 8.69
C ASN A 45 -16.79 -8.30 7.54
N LEU A 46 -17.83 -9.10 7.28
CA LEU A 46 -17.82 -10.09 6.19
C LEU A 46 -17.89 -9.45 4.80
N CYS A 47 -18.32 -8.18 4.70
CA CYS A 47 -18.46 -7.46 3.43
C CYS A 47 -17.28 -6.54 3.09
N ILE A 48 -16.20 -6.56 3.87
CA ILE A 48 -14.97 -5.79 3.59
C ILE A 48 -14.46 -6.12 2.18
N GLU A 49 -14.22 -5.10 1.37
CA GLU A 49 -13.85 -5.28 -0.05
C GLU A 49 -12.45 -5.83 -0.28
N ARG A 50 -11.49 -5.36 0.52
CA ARG A 50 -10.07 -5.66 0.36
C ARG A 50 -9.38 -5.75 1.71
N GLY A 51 -8.63 -6.83 1.91
CA GLY A 51 -7.95 -7.10 3.16
C GLY A 51 -8.93 -7.53 4.25
N THR A 52 -8.55 -7.29 5.50
CA THR A 52 -9.26 -7.80 6.69
C THR A 52 -9.63 -6.71 7.68
N LEU A 53 -9.47 -5.44 7.30
CA LEU A 53 -9.65 -4.30 8.18
C LEU A 53 -10.86 -3.47 7.71
N THR A 54 -11.70 -3.13 8.67
CA THR A 54 -12.75 -2.12 8.52
C THR A 54 -12.16 -0.74 8.26
N GLY A 55 -13.01 0.22 7.88
CA GLY A 55 -12.57 1.61 7.71
C GLY A 55 -12.04 2.21 9.02
N GLU A 56 -12.67 1.87 10.14
CA GLU A 56 -12.33 2.32 11.49
C GLU A 56 -10.99 1.74 11.95
N GLU A 57 -10.78 0.43 11.80
CA GLU A 57 -9.51 -0.21 12.15
C GLU A 57 -8.37 0.29 11.26
N ARG A 58 -8.63 0.51 9.97
CA ARG A 58 -7.66 1.11 9.06
C ARG A 58 -7.24 2.48 9.55
N LYS A 59 -8.20 3.30 9.99
CA LYS A 59 -7.92 4.63 10.55
C LYS A 59 -7.01 4.53 11.77
N VAL A 60 -7.34 3.68 12.74
CA VAL A 60 -6.52 3.45 13.94
C VAL A 60 -5.10 3.02 13.58
N ILE A 61 -4.95 2.14 12.57
CA ILE A 61 -3.63 1.72 12.12
C ILE A 61 -2.90 2.88 11.45
N THR A 62 -3.56 3.73 10.66
CA THR A 62 -2.89 4.89 10.03
C THR A 62 -2.52 5.99 11.02
N ASP A 63 -3.19 6.09 12.17
CA ASP A 63 -2.92 7.11 13.21
C ASP A 63 -1.46 7.07 13.71
N HIS A 64 -0.77 5.91 13.64
CA HIS A 64 0.65 5.83 14.04
C HIS A 64 1.54 6.80 13.24
N MET A 65 1.17 7.10 11.99
CA MET A 65 1.89 8.06 11.16
C MET A 65 1.67 9.49 11.63
N GLU A 66 0.42 9.88 11.91
CA GLU A 66 0.11 11.21 12.46
C GLU A 66 0.86 11.43 13.77
N ILE A 67 0.81 10.44 14.66
CA ILE A 67 1.53 10.46 15.94
C ILE A 67 3.04 10.58 15.70
N THR A 68 3.61 9.82 14.76
CA THR A 68 5.05 9.89 14.45
C THR A 68 5.43 11.27 13.95
N ILE A 69 4.64 11.86 13.06
CA ILE A 69 4.90 13.22 12.54
C ILE A 69 4.82 14.23 13.67
N GLU A 70 3.79 14.18 14.51
CA GLU A 70 3.64 15.07 15.66
C GLU A 70 4.84 14.97 16.60
N MET A 71 5.28 13.76 16.91
CA MET A 71 6.49 13.54 17.72
C MET A 71 7.73 14.14 17.07
N LEU A 72 7.95 13.88 15.77
CA LEU A 72 9.12 14.39 15.04
C LEU A 72 9.12 15.92 14.91
N GLU A 73 7.95 16.55 14.73
CA GLU A 73 7.82 18.01 14.65
C GLU A 73 8.15 18.71 15.98
N GLN A 74 8.01 18.01 17.11
CA GLN A 74 8.38 18.51 18.44
C GLN A 74 9.88 18.35 18.77
N LEU A 75 10.63 17.55 18.00
CA LEU A 75 12.05 17.32 18.26
C LEU A 75 12.91 18.52 17.80
N PRO A 76 13.90 18.95 18.60
CA PRO A 76 14.79 20.06 18.25
C PRO A 76 15.88 19.61 17.27
N PHE A 77 15.49 19.28 16.04
CA PHE A 77 16.45 18.86 15.01
C PHE A 77 17.47 19.96 14.70
N PRO A 78 18.76 19.62 14.49
CA PRO A 78 19.72 20.56 13.92
C PRO A 78 19.28 20.99 12.52
N LYS A 79 19.78 22.13 12.05
CA LYS A 79 19.38 22.71 10.75
C LYS A 79 19.45 21.73 9.57
N SER A 80 20.43 20.82 9.58
CA SER A 80 20.62 19.79 8.56
C SER A 80 19.50 18.73 8.54
N LEU A 81 18.80 18.51 9.65
CA LEU A 81 17.76 17.47 9.81
C LEU A 81 16.35 18.06 9.97
N ARG A 82 16.17 19.37 9.83
CA ARG A 82 14.87 20.04 10.02
C ARG A 82 13.75 19.49 9.12
N ARG A 83 14.09 18.82 8.02
CA ARG A 83 13.13 18.25 7.05
C ARG A 83 12.78 16.79 7.31
N VAL A 84 13.34 16.16 8.34
CA VAL A 84 13.01 14.78 8.71
C VAL A 84 11.50 14.56 8.89
N PRO A 85 10.73 15.44 9.60
CA PRO A 85 9.29 15.24 9.75
C PRO A 85 8.55 15.29 8.40
N GLU A 86 8.97 16.16 7.48
CA GLU A 86 8.41 16.27 6.15
C GLU A 86 8.58 14.97 5.35
N PHE A 87 9.79 14.38 5.40
CA PHE A 87 10.07 13.15 4.65
C PHE A 87 9.40 11.93 5.27
N ALA A 88 9.42 11.84 6.60
CA ALA A 88 8.71 10.80 7.34
C ALA A 88 7.20 10.88 7.14
N GLY A 89 6.62 12.08 7.03
CA GLY A 89 5.20 12.23 6.76
C GLY A 89 4.81 12.05 5.29
N GLY A 90 5.73 12.35 4.37
CA GLY A 90 5.42 12.39 2.93
C GLY A 90 5.61 11.08 2.18
N HIS A 91 6.31 10.08 2.70
CA HIS A 91 6.66 8.89 1.90
C HIS A 91 5.49 7.92 1.62
N HIS A 92 4.38 8.02 2.37
CA HIS A 92 3.12 7.30 2.08
C HIS A 92 2.08 8.15 1.33
N GLU A 93 2.40 9.42 1.06
CA GLU A 93 1.57 10.26 0.21
C GLU A 93 1.67 9.83 -1.26
N LYS A 94 0.59 10.06 -2.01
CA LYS A 94 0.48 9.70 -3.42
C LYS A 94 0.26 10.93 -4.27
N MET A 95 0.77 10.94 -5.50
CA MET A 95 0.75 12.16 -6.31
C MET A 95 -0.67 12.65 -6.64
N ASP A 96 -1.65 11.74 -6.63
CA ASP A 96 -3.08 11.99 -6.84
C ASP A 96 -3.84 12.46 -5.58
N GLY A 97 -3.19 12.53 -4.42
CA GLY A 97 -3.81 12.92 -3.14
C GLY A 97 -4.58 11.80 -2.43
N SER A 98 -4.59 10.58 -2.96
CA SER A 98 -5.23 9.41 -2.29
C SER A 98 -4.34 8.77 -1.22
N GLY A 99 -3.17 9.36 -0.97
CA GLY A 99 -2.23 8.93 0.06
C GLY A 99 -2.62 9.41 1.46
N TYR A 100 -1.75 9.14 2.42
CA TYR A 100 -1.95 9.46 3.83
C TYR A 100 -0.60 9.84 4.45
N PRO A 101 -0.58 10.60 5.57
CA PRO A 101 -1.73 10.98 6.42
C PRO A 101 -2.43 12.29 6.05
N ARG A 102 -1.80 13.18 5.27
CA ARG A 102 -2.33 14.53 4.97
C ARG A 102 -3.05 14.62 3.62
N GLY A 103 -2.95 13.60 2.76
CA GLY A 103 -3.59 13.59 1.45
C GLY A 103 -2.98 14.62 0.51
N LEU A 104 -1.65 14.73 0.54
CA LEU A 104 -0.92 15.72 -0.25
C LEU A 104 -0.89 15.34 -1.73
N THR A 105 -1.06 16.32 -2.60
CA THR A 105 -0.84 16.15 -4.05
C THR A 105 0.61 16.38 -4.42
N ARG A 106 1.00 16.00 -5.65
CA ARG A 106 2.35 16.15 -6.20
C ARG A 106 2.99 17.51 -5.90
N ASP A 107 2.26 18.60 -6.15
CA ASP A 107 2.78 19.97 -6.05
C ASP A 107 2.96 20.44 -4.60
N GLN A 108 2.30 19.76 -3.65
CA GLN A 108 2.45 20.00 -2.22
C GLN A 108 3.63 19.25 -1.61
N MET A 109 4.22 18.31 -2.36
CA MET A 109 5.33 17.48 -1.92
C MET A 109 6.67 17.95 -2.51
N SER A 110 7.68 18.01 -1.65
CA SER A 110 9.03 18.28 -2.15
C SER A 110 9.59 17.11 -2.97
N ILE A 111 10.58 17.41 -3.80
CA ILE A 111 11.30 16.39 -4.58
C ILE A 111 11.87 15.29 -3.67
N PRO A 112 12.57 15.59 -2.55
CA PRO A 112 13.09 14.53 -1.68
C PRO A 112 12.02 13.62 -1.06
N ALA A 113 10.84 14.16 -0.69
CA ALA A 113 9.74 13.34 -0.18
C ALA A 113 9.23 12.36 -1.27
N ARG A 114 9.12 12.85 -2.51
CA ARG A 114 8.73 12.01 -3.67
C ARG A 114 9.77 10.94 -4.01
N ILE A 115 11.07 11.27 -3.91
CA ILE A 115 12.16 10.29 -4.05
C ILE A 115 12.07 9.22 -2.95
N MET A 116 11.83 9.63 -1.71
CA MET A 116 11.71 8.71 -0.57
C MET A 116 10.57 7.72 -0.76
N ALA A 117 9.41 8.16 -1.25
CA ALA A 117 8.28 7.28 -1.55
C ALA A 117 8.67 6.18 -2.57
N ILE A 118 9.38 6.53 -3.65
CA ILE A 118 9.85 5.56 -4.65
C ILE A 118 10.83 4.56 -4.04
N ALA A 119 11.79 5.04 -3.25
CA ALA A 119 12.78 4.19 -2.59
C ALA A 119 12.15 3.23 -1.58
N ASP A 120 11.24 3.72 -0.75
CA ASP A 120 10.52 2.92 0.26
C ASP A 120 9.66 1.82 -0.39
N ILE A 121 8.93 2.16 -1.46
CA ILE A 121 8.12 1.18 -2.20
C ILE A 121 9.01 0.08 -2.79
N PHE A 122 10.13 0.45 -3.43
CA PHE A 122 11.01 -0.53 -4.06
C PHE A 122 11.65 -1.47 -3.02
N GLU A 123 12.13 -0.91 -1.92
CA GLU A 123 12.68 -1.68 -0.78
C GLU A 123 11.60 -2.63 -0.23
N ALA A 124 10.41 -2.13 0.06
CA ALA A 124 9.35 -2.93 0.67
C ALA A 124 8.85 -4.06 -0.24
N LEU A 125 8.91 -3.90 -1.56
CA LEU A 125 8.56 -4.94 -2.52
C LEU A 125 9.64 -6.03 -2.62
N THR A 126 10.92 -5.64 -2.52
CA THR A 126 12.07 -6.54 -2.69
C THR A 126 12.56 -7.16 -1.38
N ALA A 127 12.15 -6.64 -0.22
CA ALA A 127 12.50 -7.18 1.09
C ALA A 127 12.14 -8.66 1.25
N ALA A 128 13.17 -9.51 1.46
CA ALA A 128 13.06 -10.96 1.59
C ALA A 128 13.03 -11.46 3.06
N ASP A 129 13.19 -10.55 4.02
CA ASP A 129 13.26 -10.81 5.46
C ASP A 129 11.88 -10.92 6.14
N ARG A 130 10.80 -10.68 5.40
CA ARG A 130 9.43 -10.73 5.93
C ARG A 130 8.92 -12.17 6.04
N PRO A 131 8.60 -12.70 7.24
CA PRO A 131 8.25 -14.12 7.45
C PRO A 131 7.05 -14.62 6.63
N TYR A 132 6.19 -13.70 6.19
CA TYR A 132 4.91 -14.00 5.55
C TYR A 132 4.93 -13.81 4.03
N LYS A 133 6.05 -13.38 3.43
CA LYS A 133 6.11 -13.06 2.01
C LYS A 133 7.53 -13.22 1.47
N GLN A 134 7.66 -13.98 0.38
CA GLN A 134 8.90 -14.02 -0.39
C GLN A 134 9.15 -12.65 -1.04
N GLY A 135 10.39 -12.17 -0.97
CA GLY A 135 10.81 -10.94 -1.63
C GLY A 135 10.58 -11.06 -3.14
N LYS A 136 10.10 -9.98 -3.76
CA LYS A 136 9.85 -9.96 -5.21
C LYS A 136 11.15 -9.82 -5.99
N THR A 137 11.16 -10.27 -7.24
CA THR A 137 12.26 -9.97 -8.15
C THR A 137 12.26 -8.50 -8.55
N ILE A 138 13.36 -8.02 -9.12
CA ILE A 138 13.48 -6.65 -9.64
C ILE A 138 12.41 -6.40 -10.70
N SER A 139 12.24 -7.30 -11.66
CA SER A 139 11.28 -7.15 -12.76
C SER A 139 9.84 -7.11 -12.24
N GLU A 140 9.49 -7.94 -11.25
CA GLU A 140 8.16 -7.93 -10.66
C GLU A 140 7.89 -6.62 -9.90
N SER A 141 8.87 -6.14 -9.13
CA SER A 141 8.76 -4.90 -8.36
C SER A 141 8.61 -3.68 -9.27
N ILE A 142 9.44 -3.59 -10.31
CA ILE A 142 9.40 -2.50 -11.29
C ILE A 142 8.11 -2.53 -12.11
N ARG A 143 7.60 -3.73 -12.45
CA ARG A 143 6.29 -3.86 -13.10
C ARG A 143 5.17 -3.29 -12.23
N ILE A 144 5.15 -3.60 -10.93
CA ILE A 144 4.17 -3.03 -9.99
C ILE A 144 4.29 -1.51 -9.94
N MET A 145 5.51 -0.99 -9.78
CA MET A 145 5.76 0.46 -9.73
C MET A 145 5.41 1.16 -11.06
N THR A 146 5.53 0.47 -12.20
CA THR A 146 5.10 0.99 -13.51
C THR A 146 3.59 1.22 -13.55
N PHE A 147 2.78 0.33 -12.94
CA PHE A 147 1.35 0.57 -12.76
C PHE A 147 1.09 1.72 -11.78
N MET A 148 1.82 1.78 -10.66
CA MET A 148 1.71 2.89 -9.71
C MET A 148 2.01 4.25 -10.36
N ARG A 149 2.99 4.31 -11.28
CA ARG A 149 3.26 5.51 -12.09
C ARG A 149 2.07 5.89 -12.96
N LYS A 150 1.47 4.90 -13.65
CA LYS A 150 0.29 5.14 -14.51
C LYS A 150 -0.93 5.60 -13.72
N ASP A 151 -1.09 5.06 -12.51
CA ASP A 151 -2.21 5.37 -11.62
C ASP A 151 -1.99 6.70 -10.85
N GLY A 152 -0.86 7.38 -11.02
CA GLY A 152 -0.56 8.63 -10.33
C GLY A 152 -0.24 8.46 -8.84
N HIS A 153 0.17 7.27 -8.42
CA HIS A 153 0.59 7.03 -7.04
C HIS A 153 2.02 7.53 -6.76
N ILE A 154 2.93 7.42 -7.73
CA ILE A 154 4.32 7.87 -7.63
C ILE A 154 4.63 8.92 -8.69
N ASP A 155 5.67 9.72 -8.46
CA ASP A 155 6.09 10.76 -9.40
C ASP A 155 6.65 10.13 -10.69
N PRO A 156 6.08 10.42 -11.88
CA PRO A 156 6.51 9.80 -13.12
C PRO A 156 7.92 10.19 -13.54
N GLU A 157 8.32 11.45 -13.33
CA GLU A 157 9.65 11.93 -13.75
C GLU A 157 10.75 11.35 -12.88
N LEU A 158 10.49 11.24 -11.57
CA LEU A 158 11.45 10.66 -10.63
C LEU A 158 11.52 9.13 -10.77
N PHE A 159 10.41 8.47 -11.11
CA PHE A 159 10.42 7.06 -11.44
C PHE A 159 11.23 6.80 -12.71
N ASP A 160 11.03 7.60 -13.75
CA ASP A 160 11.78 7.46 -15.00
C ASP A 160 13.29 7.64 -14.74
N LEU A 161 13.69 8.62 -13.92
CA LEU A 161 15.06 8.81 -13.47
C LEU A 161 15.60 7.61 -12.66
N PHE A 162 14.79 7.04 -11.78
CA PHE A 162 15.14 5.85 -10.99
C PHE A 162 15.47 4.65 -11.89
N ILE A 163 14.72 4.47 -12.98
CA ILE A 163 14.98 3.42 -13.97
C ILE A 163 16.22 3.75 -14.82
N GLU A 164 16.31 4.96 -15.37
CA GLU A 164 17.42 5.36 -16.25
C GLU A 164 18.77 5.37 -15.56
N SER A 165 18.81 5.77 -14.29
CA SER A 165 20.06 5.81 -13.51
C SER A 165 20.59 4.42 -13.16
N GLY A 166 19.76 3.37 -13.26
CA GLY A 166 20.15 2.01 -12.86
C GLY A 166 20.32 1.83 -11.35
N VAL A 167 19.91 2.80 -10.52
CA VAL A 167 20.10 2.73 -9.06
C VAL A 167 19.38 1.52 -8.43
N TYR A 168 18.26 1.07 -9.02
CA TYR A 168 17.57 -0.15 -8.61
C TYR A 168 18.44 -1.40 -8.75
N ARG A 169 19.30 -1.45 -9.79
CA ARG A 169 20.20 -2.55 -10.06
C ARG A 169 21.39 -2.52 -9.12
N GLU A 170 21.99 -1.34 -8.91
CA GLU A 170 23.08 -1.18 -7.94
C GLU A 170 22.61 -1.59 -6.53
N TYR A 171 21.40 -1.18 -6.13
CA TYR A 171 20.78 -1.63 -4.89
C TYR A 171 20.61 -3.16 -4.88
N GLY A 172 20.07 -3.72 -5.97
CA GLY A 172 19.88 -5.16 -6.15
C GLY A 172 21.15 -5.97 -5.92
N GLU A 173 22.23 -5.60 -6.60
CA GLU A 173 23.54 -6.25 -6.53
C GLU A 173 24.17 -6.19 -5.12
N ARG A 174 23.83 -5.16 -4.35
CA ARG A 174 24.41 -4.93 -3.01
C ARG A 174 23.61 -5.58 -1.89
N PHE A 175 22.29 -5.68 -2.03
CA PHE A 175 21.41 -5.99 -0.89
C PHE A 175 20.41 -7.12 -1.14
N LEU A 176 20.11 -7.49 -2.39
CA LEU A 176 19.13 -8.53 -2.69
C LEU A 176 19.78 -9.90 -2.85
N ASN A 177 18.98 -10.95 -2.67
CA ASN A 177 19.43 -12.29 -2.95
C ASN A 177 19.62 -12.49 -4.46
N PRO A 178 20.58 -13.32 -4.92
CA PRO A 178 20.86 -13.50 -6.34
C PRO A 178 19.66 -13.97 -7.18
N ASP A 179 18.71 -14.70 -6.60
CA ASP A 179 17.49 -15.18 -7.26
C ASP A 179 16.45 -14.08 -7.49
N GLN A 180 16.59 -12.93 -6.83
CA GLN A 180 15.73 -11.75 -7.03
C GLN A 180 16.24 -10.81 -8.13
N ILE A 181 17.50 -10.97 -8.56
CA ILE A 181 18.16 -10.05 -9.50
C ILE A 181 17.95 -10.57 -10.92
N ASP A 182 16.87 -10.10 -11.55
CA ASP A 182 16.54 -10.38 -12.95
C ASP A 182 16.59 -9.10 -13.81
N GLU A 183 16.55 -9.30 -15.13
CA GLU A 183 16.62 -8.22 -16.10
C GLU A 183 15.25 -7.58 -16.34
N ILE A 184 15.26 -6.30 -16.70
CA ILE A 184 14.06 -5.57 -17.14
C ILE A 184 14.26 -5.03 -18.56
N ASP A 185 13.17 -4.89 -19.30
CA ASP A 185 13.15 -4.12 -20.53
C ASP A 185 12.90 -2.64 -20.17
N VAL A 186 13.99 -1.86 -20.11
CA VAL A 186 13.97 -0.43 -19.75
C VAL A 186 13.09 0.37 -20.70
N ASP A 187 13.14 0.09 -22.01
CA ASP A 187 12.36 0.84 -22.99
C ASP A 187 10.87 0.56 -22.85
N ALA A 188 10.51 -0.70 -22.59
CA ALA A 188 9.13 -1.07 -22.29
C ALA A 188 8.61 -0.41 -21.00
N VAL A 189 9.43 -0.36 -19.94
CA VAL A 189 9.09 0.28 -18.66
C VAL A 189 8.85 1.78 -18.85
N LEU A 190 9.72 2.46 -19.61
CA LEU A 190 9.63 3.89 -19.89
C LEU A 190 8.61 4.24 -21.00
N GLY A 191 8.04 3.22 -21.67
CA GLY A 191 7.09 3.43 -22.77
C GLY A 191 7.72 4.01 -24.03
N ARG A 192 9.03 3.80 -24.23
CA ARG A 192 9.74 4.18 -25.47
C ARG A 192 9.39 3.17 -26.54
N LYS A 193 9.06 3.63 -27.75
CA LYS A 193 8.88 2.71 -28.88
C LYS A 193 10.23 2.08 -29.20
N ALA A 194 10.26 0.75 -29.34
CA ALA A 194 11.38 0.07 -29.95
C ALA A 194 11.67 0.73 -31.31
N SER A 195 12.90 1.20 -31.48
CA SER A 195 13.37 1.85 -32.71
C SER A 195 13.50 0.85 -33.85
#